data_AF-A0A409Y0S5-F1
#
_entry.id   AF-A0A409Y0S5-F1
#
_cell.length_a   1.000
_cell.length_b   1.000
_cell.length_c   1.000
_cell.angle_alpha   90.00
_cell.angle_beta   90.00
_cell.angle_gamma   90.00
#
_symmetry.space_group_name_H-M   'P 1'
#
loop_
_entity.id
_entity.type
_entity.pdbx_description
1 polymer ?
#
loop_
_entity_poly.entity_id
_entity_poly.type
_entity_poly.pdbx_seq_one_letter_code
_entity_poly.pdbx_strand_id
1 'polypeptide(L)'
;MPYIALPPGVYYIQSTEKEAKNVTSPSAHGSQLFVADPTTEAKQQWLITSDGAMVAMESHSFSWTDLTENLDEQHVNRHNSKSIQWIIKVKRKRGKFEGTILTPDKSQRSWGLNGNNVRIPPLNRSRR
;
A
#
# COMPACT_ATOMS: atom_id res chain seq x y z
N MET A 1 0.84 7.79 21.65
CA MET A 1 2.11 7.20 21.16
C MET A 1 2.52 7.92 19.88
N PRO A 2 3.81 8.31 19.75
CA PRO A 2 4.32 8.95 18.53
C PRO A 2 4.26 7.98 17.35
N TYR A 3 4.24 8.55 16.14
CA TYR A 3 4.44 7.76 14.93
C TYR A 3 5.90 7.37 14.79
N ILE A 4 6.14 6.18 14.26
CA ILE A 4 7.46 5.62 13.96
C ILE A 4 7.48 5.12 12.51
N ALA A 5 8.68 4.98 11.94
CA ALA A 5 8.87 4.21 10.72
C ALA A 5 8.59 2.73 11.00
N LEU A 6 7.95 2.04 10.05
CA LEU A 6 7.77 0.60 10.14
C LEU A 6 9.14 -0.09 10.02
N PRO A 7 9.52 -0.98 10.95
CA PRO A 7 10.76 -1.76 10.81
C PRO A 7 10.73 -2.65 9.57
N PRO A 8 11.87 -2.94 8.91
CA PRO A 8 11.92 -3.90 7.82
C PRO A 8 11.46 -5.29 8.28
N GLY A 9 10.80 -6.05 7.41
CA GLY A 9 10.32 -7.39 7.74
C GLY A 9 9.17 -7.86 6.87
N VAL A 10 8.65 -9.04 7.18
CA VAL A 10 7.49 -9.63 6.50
C VAL A 10 6.22 -9.29 7.27
N TYR A 11 5.24 -8.72 6.55
CA TYR A 11 3.98 -8.28 7.11
C TYR A 11 2.80 -8.77 6.30
N TYR A 12 1.68 -8.95 6.99
CA TYR A 12 0.36 -8.95 6.40
C TYR A 12 -0.22 -7.54 6.51
N ILE A 13 -0.71 -7.00 5.40
CA ILE A 13 -1.25 -5.64 5.35
C ILE A 13 -2.77 -5.75 5.21
N GLN A 14 -3.49 -5.05 6.08
CA GLN A 14 -4.94 -5.07 6.10
C GLN A 14 -5.51 -3.65 6.01
N SER A 15 -6.65 -3.50 5.34
CA SER A 15 -7.41 -2.26 5.39
C SER A 15 -7.97 -2.04 6.80
N THR A 16 -8.21 -0.77 7.14
CA THR A 16 -8.75 -0.37 8.45
C THR A 16 -10.27 -0.14 8.41
N GLU A 17 -10.95 -0.60 7.36
CA GLU A 17 -12.41 -0.58 7.30
C GLU A 17 -13.00 -1.51 8.38
N LYS A 18 -14.32 -1.41 8.65
CA LYS A 18 -14.99 -2.17 9.73
C LYS A 18 -14.72 -3.68 9.61
N GLU A 19 -14.71 -4.18 8.38
CA GLU A 19 -14.33 -5.55 8.03
C GLU A 19 -12.97 -5.51 7.34
N ALA A 20 -11.91 -5.65 8.13
CA ALA A 20 -10.54 -5.55 7.63
C ALA A 20 -10.26 -6.63 6.57
N LYS A 21 -9.88 -6.18 5.37
CA LYS A 21 -9.52 -7.01 4.22
C LYS A 21 -8.02 -7.02 4.00
N ASN A 22 -7.48 -8.10 3.45
CA ASN A 22 -6.04 -8.19 3.16
C ASN A 22 -5.72 -7.44 1.86
N VAL A 23 -4.61 -6.72 1.83
CA VAL A 23 -4.07 -6.17 0.58
C VAL A 23 -3.39 -7.28 -0.20
N THR A 24 -3.84 -7.49 -1.44
CA THR A 24 -3.45 -8.59 -2.31
C THR A 24 -2.81 -8.07 -3.59
N SER A 25 -1.76 -8.77 -4.05
CA SER A 25 -1.14 -8.53 -5.35
C SER A 25 -1.81 -9.42 -6.41
N PRO A 26 -2.33 -8.85 -7.52
CA PRO A 26 -2.92 -9.66 -8.60
C PRO A 26 -1.87 -10.53 -9.32
N SER A 27 -2.31 -11.50 -10.12
CA SER A 27 -1.39 -12.36 -10.90
C SER A 27 -0.79 -11.67 -12.13
N ALA A 28 -1.53 -10.75 -12.75
CA ALA A 28 -1.13 -10.07 -13.99
C ALA A 28 -0.25 -8.84 -13.73
N HIS A 29 0.69 -8.60 -14.63
CA HIS A 29 1.56 -7.42 -14.57
C HIS A 29 0.79 -6.16 -14.96
N GLY A 30 0.98 -5.06 -14.23
CA GLY A 30 0.29 -3.79 -14.47
C GLY A 30 -1.12 -3.73 -13.87
N SER A 31 -1.65 -4.86 -13.38
CA SER A 31 -2.94 -4.89 -12.70
C SER A 31 -2.89 -4.23 -11.33
N GLN A 32 -4.00 -3.61 -10.94
CA GLN A 32 -4.13 -2.89 -9.68
C GLN A 32 -4.15 -3.85 -8.48
N LEU A 33 -3.47 -3.46 -7.40
CA LEU A 33 -3.61 -4.09 -6.10
C LEU A 33 -5.05 -3.90 -5.61
N PHE A 34 -5.55 -4.90 -4.90
CA PHE A 34 -6.90 -4.88 -4.37
C PHE A 34 -6.92 -5.42 -2.94
N VAL A 35 -8.03 -5.21 -2.25
CA VAL A 35 -8.30 -5.81 -0.96
C VAL A 35 -9.30 -6.95 -1.09
N ALA A 36 -9.04 -8.05 -0.40
CA ALA A 36 -9.88 -9.25 -0.42
C ALA A 36 -10.17 -9.76 0.98
N ASP A 37 -11.29 -10.47 1.13
CA ASP A 37 -11.68 -11.02 2.42
C ASP A 37 -10.64 -12.05 2.91
N PRO A 38 -10.26 -11.98 4.19
CA PRO A 38 -9.18 -12.81 4.73
C PRO A 38 -9.52 -14.29 4.86
N THR A 39 -10.78 -14.65 4.61
CA THR A 39 -11.30 -16.02 4.67
C THR A 39 -11.35 -16.70 3.30
N THR A 40 -11.35 -15.92 2.21
CA THR A 40 -11.50 -16.44 0.83
C THR A 40 -10.20 -16.41 0.05
N GLU A 41 -9.34 -15.43 0.31
CA GLU A 41 -8.02 -15.30 -0.32
C GLU A 41 -6.89 -15.59 0.66
N ALA A 42 -5.82 -16.22 0.16
CA ALA A 42 -4.61 -16.43 0.94
C ALA A 42 -4.04 -15.08 1.40
N LYS A 43 -3.58 -15.02 2.65
CA LYS A 43 -2.95 -13.81 3.18
C LYS A 43 -1.64 -13.54 2.44
N GLN A 44 -1.66 -12.59 1.52
CA GLN A 44 -0.49 -12.10 0.80
C GLN A 44 0.59 -11.62 1.80
N GLN A 45 1.78 -12.23 1.73
CA GLN A 45 2.93 -11.78 2.49
C GLN A 45 3.64 -10.63 1.75
N TRP A 46 3.89 -9.54 2.46
CA TRP A 46 4.64 -8.39 1.94
C TRP A 46 5.96 -8.26 2.69
N LEU A 47 7.07 -8.41 1.97
CA LEU A 47 8.37 -8.00 2.47
C LEU A 47 8.49 -6.48 2.33
N ILE A 48 8.64 -5.79 3.45
CA ILE A 48 8.92 -4.36 3.52
C ILE A 48 10.41 -4.19 3.79
N THR A 49 11.13 -3.59 2.85
CA THR A 49 12.57 -3.33 2.96
C THR A 49 12.85 -2.06 3.77
N SER A 50 14.11 -1.82 4.13
CA SER A 50 14.53 -0.65 4.90
C SER A 50 14.34 0.69 4.18
N ASP A 51 14.32 0.69 2.86
CA ASP A 51 14.00 1.86 2.05
C ASP A 51 12.49 2.00 1.75
N GLY A 52 11.66 1.09 2.27
CA GLY A 52 10.20 1.17 2.13
C GLY A 52 9.64 0.57 0.84
N ALA A 53 10.45 -0.15 0.06
CA ALA A 53 9.92 -0.96 -1.03
C ALA A 53 9.05 -2.10 -0.48
N MET A 54 7.95 -2.41 -1.17
CA MET A 54 7.05 -3.49 -0.79
C MET A 54 7.05 -4.57 -1.86
N VAL A 55 7.42 -5.79 -1.46
CA VAL A 55 7.54 -6.95 -2.34
C VAL A 55 6.55 -8.03 -1.92
N ALA A 56 5.67 -8.42 -2.84
CA ALA A 56 4.80 -9.58 -2.71
C ALA A 56 5.63 -10.86 -2.78
N MET A 57 5.72 -11.63 -1.69
CA MET A 57 6.66 -12.75 -1.56
C MET A 57 6.33 -13.96 -2.43
N GLU A 58 5.07 -14.16 -2.79
CA GLU A 58 4.61 -15.32 -3.55
C GLU A 58 4.84 -15.12 -5.05
N SER A 59 4.83 -13.87 -5.51
CA SER A 59 4.96 -13.53 -6.94
C SER A 59 6.24 -12.77 -7.28
N HIS A 60 7.06 -12.45 -6.27
CA HIS A 60 8.28 -11.64 -6.37
C HIS A 60 8.03 -10.32 -7.12
N SER A 61 6.89 -9.69 -6.85
CA SER A 61 6.45 -8.48 -7.54
C SER A 61 6.37 -7.29 -6.58
N PHE A 62 6.40 -6.10 -7.13
CA PHE A 62 6.45 -4.85 -6.36
C PHE A 62 5.10 -4.13 -6.42
N SER A 63 4.77 -3.43 -5.33
CA SER A 63 3.78 -2.36 -5.42
C SER A 63 4.42 -1.14 -6.08
N TRP A 64 3.71 -0.57 -7.06
CA TRP A 64 4.23 0.51 -7.88
C TRP A 64 3.11 1.45 -8.32
N THR A 65 3.44 2.72 -8.51
CA THR A 65 2.58 3.69 -9.19
C THR A 65 3.48 4.60 -10.02
N ASP A 66 2.96 5.14 -11.10
CA ASP A 66 3.61 6.29 -11.73
C ASP A 66 3.34 7.54 -10.87
N LEU A 67 4.39 8.25 -10.49
CA LEU A 67 4.27 9.54 -9.79
C LEU A 67 4.55 10.74 -10.70
N THR A 68 4.98 10.51 -11.93
CA THR A 68 5.24 11.60 -12.88
C THR A 68 3.94 12.22 -13.39
N GLU A 69 2.88 11.42 -13.46
CA GLU A 69 1.56 11.88 -13.87
C GLU A 69 0.86 12.46 -12.64
N ASN A 70 0.72 13.79 -12.59
CA ASN A 70 0.03 14.51 -11.52
C ASN A 70 -1.51 14.34 -11.66
N LEU A 71 -1.96 13.09 -11.75
CA LEU A 71 -3.33 12.69 -12.03
C LEU A 71 -4.26 12.96 -10.85
N ASP A 72 -5.53 13.14 -11.18
CA ASP A 72 -6.62 13.19 -10.22
C ASP A 72 -6.75 11.86 -9.43
N GLU A 73 -6.31 10.73 -9.96
CA GLU A 73 -6.25 9.47 -9.22
C GLU A 73 -5.15 8.59 -9.80
N GLN A 74 -4.40 7.90 -8.94
CA GLN A 74 -3.38 6.95 -9.38
C GLN A 74 -3.67 5.57 -8.83
N HIS A 75 -3.47 4.55 -9.65
CA HIS A 75 -3.59 3.16 -9.23
C HIS A 75 -2.30 2.68 -8.60
N VAL A 76 -2.41 1.91 -7.52
CA VAL A 76 -1.27 1.15 -7.01
C VAL A 76 -1.30 -0.20 -7.72
N ASN A 77 -0.32 -0.45 -8.58
CA ASN A 77 -0.26 -1.60 -9.47
C ASN A 77 0.82 -2.59 -9.05
N ARG A 78 0.64 -3.84 -9.47
CA ARG A 78 1.68 -4.85 -9.46
C ARG A 78 2.67 -4.58 -10.59
N HIS A 79 3.96 -4.59 -10.27
CA HIS A 79 5.01 -4.48 -11.27
C HIS A 79 6.09 -5.55 -11.05
N ASN A 80 6.62 -6.15 -12.12
CA ASN A 80 7.59 -7.25 -12.01
C ASN A 80 9.02 -6.77 -11.75
N SER A 81 9.39 -5.58 -12.23
CA SER A 81 10.76 -5.07 -12.16
C SER A 81 10.94 -3.64 -11.61
N LYS A 82 9.88 -2.83 -11.54
CA LYS A 82 9.93 -1.47 -10.99
C LYS A 82 9.33 -1.47 -9.60
N SER A 83 9.94 -0.73 -8.70
CA SER A 83 9.44 -0.49 -7.35
C SER A 83 9.40 1.00 -7.06
N ILE A 84 8.61 1.36 -6.06
CA ILE A 84 8.63 2.67 -5.45
C ILE A 84 8.82 2.51 -3.94
N GLN A 85 9.56 3.44 -3.35
CA GLN A 85 9.81 3.51 -1.93
C GLN A 85 8.64 4.20 -1.25
N TRP A 86 7.85 3.46 -0.46
CA TRP A 86 6.71 4.03 0.25
C TRP A 86 7.14 4.55 1.61
N ILE A 87 6.57 5.68 2.03
CA ILE A 87 6.71 6.17 3.40
C ILE A 87 5.62 5.51 4.24
N ILE A 88 6.01 4.58 5.11
CA ILE A 88 5.08 3.84 5.97
C ILE A 88 5.16 4.37 7.40
N LYS A 89 4.16 5.17 7.79
CA LYS A 89 4.10 5.87 9.07
C LYS A 89 3.10 5.20 9.99
N VAL A 90 3.57 4.58 11.07
CA VAL A 90 2.74 3.70 11.92
C VAL A 90 2.84 4.03 13.40
N LYS A 91 1.85 3.57 14.16
CA LYS A 91 1.87 3.46 15.63
C LYS A 91 1.83 1.99 16.00
N ARG A 92 2.65 1.59 16.98
CA ARG A 92 2.62 0.23 17.51
C ARG A 92 1.47 0.10 18.52
N LYS A 93 0.66 -0.95 18.37
CA LYS A 93 -0.50 -1.25 19.23
C LYS A 93 -0.64 -2.75 19.41
N ARG A 94 -0.38 -3.26 20.63
CA ARG A 94 -0.57 -4.68 21.02
C ARG A 94 -0.03 -5.69 19.98
N GLY A 95 1.24 -5.52 19.58
CA GLY A 95 1.89 -6.43 18.61
C GLY A 95 1.56 -6.20 17.14
N LYS A 96 0.70 -5.22 16.83
CA LYS A 96 0.39 -4.77 15.48
C LYS A 96 0.91 -3.36 15.23
N PHE A 97 0.98 -2.99 13.96
CA PHE A 97 1.22 -1.62 13.51
C PHE A 97 -0.05 -1.10 12.82
N GLU A 98 -0.42 0.14 13.12
CA GLU A 98 -1.59 0.82 12.55
C GLU A 98 -1.12 2.19 12.03
N GLY A 99 -1.44 2.53 10.78
CA GLY A 99 -0.90 3.74 10.17
C GLY A 99 -1.25 3.92 8.69
N THR A 100 -0.48 4.77 8.02
CA THR A 100 -0.70 5.17 6.63
C THR A 100 0.51 4.84 5.77
N ILE A 101 0.24 4.41 4.53
CA ILE A 101 1.25 4.22 3.47
C ILE A 101 1.15 5.44 2.55
N LEU A 102 2.25 6.17 2.36
CA LEU A 102 2.27 7.46 1.66
C LEU A 102 3.25 7.43 0.48
N THR A 103 2.96 8.21 -0.55
CA THR A 103 3.91 8.48 -1.63
C THR A 103 5.20 9.13 -1.10
N PRO A 104 6.37 8.83 -1.69
CA PRO A 104 7.65 9.44 -1.30
C PRO A 104 7.83 10.88 -1.78
N ASP A 105 6.97 11.36 -2.68
CA ASP A 105 7.04 12.72 -3.19
C ASP A 105 6.61 13.76 -2.14
N LYS A 106 6.79 15.05 -2.47
CA LYS A 106 6.40 16.16 -1.58
C LYS A 106 4.91 16.18 -1.25
N SER A 107 4.06 15.49 -2.03
CA SER A 107 2.63 15.46 -1.79
C SER A 107 2.25 14.55 -0.63
N GLN A 108 3.07 13.52 -0.34
CA GLN A 108 2.84 12.52 0.71
C GLN A 108 1.38 12.02 0.75
N ARG A 109 0.80 11.78 -0.43
CA ARG A 109 -0.58 11.30 -0.55
C ARG A 109 -0.68 9.87 -0.06
N SER A 110 -1.72 9.58 0.70
CA SER A 110 -1.93 8.26 1.29
C SER A 110 -2.59 7.30 0.31
N TRP A 111 -2.30 6.01 0.46
CA TRP A 111 -3.14 4.96 -0.10
C TRP A 111 -4.58 5.10 0.42
N GLY A 112 -5.53 4.79 -0.44
CA GLY A 112 -6.95 4.70 -0.16
C GLY A 112 -7.59 3.60 -1.01
N LEU A 113 -8.90 3.45 -0.86
CA LEU A 113 -9.68 2.45 -1.57
C LEU A 113 -10.71 3.09 -2.51
N ASN A 114 -10.93 2.46 -3.66
CA ASN A 114 -12.06 2.68 -4.57
C ASN A 114 -12.79 1.34 -4.76
N GLY A 115 -13.86 1.11 -4.00
CA GLY A 115 -14.35 -0.25 -3.80
C GLY A 115 -13.25 -1.12 -3.17
N ASN A 116 -12.90 -2.24 -3.81
CA ASN A 116 -11.81 -3.09 -3.35
C ASN A 116 -10.43 -2.68 -3.91
N ASN A 117 -10.36 -1.73 -4.84
CA ASN A 117 -9.09 -1.40 -5.50
C ASN A 117 -8.26 -0.39 -4.71
N VAL A 118 -6.95 -0.62 -4.63
CA VAL A 118 -5.99 0.27 -3.95
C VAL A 118 -5.57 1.39 -4.87
N ARG A 119 -5.73 2.64 -4.41
CA ARG A 119 -5.42 3.86 -5.16
C ARG A 119 -4.71 4.90 -4.30
N ILE A 120 -4.15 5.92 -4.95
CA ILE A 120 -3.77 7.18 -4.33
C ILE A 120 -4.81 8.21 -4.78
N PRO A 121 -5.65 8.72 -3.86
CA PRO A 121 -6.65 9.73 -4.19
C PRO A 121 -6.02 11.04 -4.71
N PRO A 122 -6.82 11.93 -5.32
CA PRO A 122 -6.35 13.25 -5.70
C PRO A 122 -5.83 14.01 -4.49
N LEU A 123 -4.90 14.95 -4.72
CA LEU A 123 -4.71 16.02 -3.76
C LEU A 123 -6.06 16.71 -3.56
N ASN A 124 -6.60 16.63 -2.34
CA ASN A 124 -7.83 17.31 -2.00
C ASN A 124 -7.62 18.81 -2.24
N ARG A 125 -8.07 19.30 -3.40
CA ARG A 125 -8.19 20.74 -3.67
C ARG A 125 -9.43 21.21 -2.90
N SER A 126 -9.36 21.23 -1.57
CA SER A 126 -10.39 21.88 -0.78
C SER A 126 -10.42 23.35 -1.20
N ARG A 127 -11.54 23.71 -1.83
CA ARG A 127 -12.01 25.05 -2.23
C ARG A 127 -11.32 26.16 -1.43
N ARG A 128 -10.57 27.02 -2.12
CA ARG A 128 -10.34 28.39 -1.65
C ARG A 128 -11.63 29.18 -1.78
#